data_AF-A0A7X9MFY2-F1
#
_entry.id   AF-A0A7X9MFY2-F1
#
_cell.length_a   1.000
_cell.length_b   1.000
_cell.length_c   1.000
_cell.angle_alpha   90.00
_cell.angle_beta   90.00
_cell.angle_gamma   90.00
#
_symmetry.space_group_name_H-M   'P 1'
#
loop_
_entity.id
_entity.type
_entity.pdbx_description
1 polymer ?
#
loop_
_entity_poly.entity_id
_entity_poly.type
_entity_poly.pdbx_seq_one_letter_code
_entity_poly.pdbx_strand_id
1 'polypeptide(L)'
;MSNSKKKSKHKPSSNPNSKSNLTTAHQVTEFIEKQPTDVREEVTDKLIAQRVESMSYSGPIPPPHLLKEFNASIPNGADRIMKMAEQQSTHRMDLEKKVVTANNRDALLGVIFAGIIGIIIVIGSMFLIYNNKNIQGLGILLASAVAYISVFKKSKARDDKNLEEKE
;
A
#
# COMPACT_ATOMS: atom_id res chain seq x y z
N MET A 1 36.84 11.65 -53.95
CA MET A 1 36.05 12.80 -53.43
C MET A 1 35.28 12.31 -52.21
N SER A 2 35.84 12.33 -51.01
CA SER A 2 35.97 13.47 -50.08
C SER A 2 34.64 13.91 -49.43
N ASN A 3 34.41 13.49 -48.19
CA ASN A 3 33.83 14.29 -47.10
C ASN A 3 33.76 13.43 -45.82
N SER A 4 34.77 13.42 -44.95
CA SER A 4 35.15 14.44 -43.97
C SER A 4 34.16 14.62 -42.80
N LYS A 5 34.46 13.88 -41.72
CA LYS A 5 34.45 14.29 -40.31
C LYS A 5 33.58 15.52 -39.96
N LYS A 6 32.42 15.28 -39.35
CA LYS A 6 31.75 16.29 -38.49
C LYS A 6 32.00 15.96 -37.02
N LYS A 7 33.17 16.37 -36.52
CA LYS A 7 33.47 16.45 -35.07
C LYS A 7 32.55 17.52 -34.46
N SER A 8 31.50 17.10 -33.78
CA SER A 8 30.80 17.96 -32.81
C SER A 8 31.65 18.01 -31.54
N LYS A 9 32.34 19.14 -31.34
CA LYS A 9 33.13 19.43 -30.15
C LYS A 9 32.19 19.52 -28.94
N HIS A 10 32.14 18.50 -28.09
CA HIS A 10 31.52 18.62 -26.78
C HIS A 10 32.42 19.52 -25.91
N LYS A 11 31.98 20.78 -25.78
CA LYS A 11 32.52 21.78 -24.86
C LYS A 11 32.43 21.21 -23.43
N PRO A 12 33.48 21.30 -22.60
CA PRO A 12 33.36 20.93 -21.19
C PRO A 12 32.41 21.94 -20.55
N SER A 13 31.18 21.51 -20.25
CA SER A 13 30.25 22.27 -19.44
C SER A 13 30.77 22.25 -18.01
N SER A 14 31.64 23.21 -17.72
CA SER A 14 32.02 23.62 -16.37
C SER A 14 30.75 24.00 -15.61
N ASN A 15 30.27 23.09 -14.76
CA ASN A 15 29.19 23.36 -13.82
C ASN A 15 29.62 24.54 -12.91
N PRO A 16 28.95 25.71 -12.95
CA PRO A 16 29.34 26.88 -12.14
C PRO A 16 29.15 26.67 -10.63
N ASN A 17 28.42 25.62 -10.23
CA ASN A 17 27.94 25.43 -8.86
C ASN A 17 28.90 24.69 -7.91
N SER A 18 30.14 24.41 -8.32
CA SER A 18 31.13 23.81 -7.40
C SER A 18 31.76 24.86 -6.47
N LYS A 19 31.86 26.12 -6.91
CA LYS A 19 32.53 27.19 -6.12
C LYS A 19 31.62 27.89 -5.10
N SER A 20 30.30 27.88 -5.29
CA SER A 20 29.37 28.56 -4.38
C SER A 20 29.13 27.78 -3.09
N ASN A 21 29.12 26.44 -3.15
CA ASN A 21 28.87 25.59 -1.99
C ASN A 21 30.05 25.52 -1.01
N LEU A 22 31.28 25.72 -1.49
CA LEU A 22 32.47 25.73 -0.65
C LEU A 22 32.58 27.03 0.16
N THR A 23 32.20 28.16 -0.45
CA THR A 23 32.17 29.49 0.20
C THR A 23 31.09 29.57 1.29
N THR A 24 29.91 29.00 1.05
CA THR A 24 28.83 28.98 2.06
C THR A 24 29.15 28.03 3.21
N ALA A 25 29.74 26.86 2.94
CA ALA A 25 30.17 25.94 3.99
C ALA A 25 31.26 26.56 4.89
N HIS A 26 32.24 27.26 4.31
CA HIS A 26 33.30 27.89 5.08
C HIS A 26 32.79 29.04 5.97
N GLN A 27 31.82 29.82 5.48
CA GLN A 27 31.18 30.89 6.25
C GLN A 27 30.31 30.34 7.40
N VAL A 28 29.64 29.21 7.20
CA VAL A 28 28.86 28.54 8.24
C VAL A 28 29.77 27.96 9.33
N THR A 29 30.91 27.36 8.95
CA THR A 29 31.90 26.86 9.92
C THR A 29 32.53 28.00 10.72
N GLU A 30 32.88 29.12 10.08
CA GLU A 30 33.47 30.28 10.76
C GLU A 30 32.49 30.95 11.76
N PHE A 31 31.18 30.93 11.46
CA PHE A 31 30.15 31.47 12.34
C PHE A 31 29.89 30.58 13.56
N ILE A 32 29.97 29.26 13.39
CA ILE A 32 29.89 28.29 14.49
C ILE A 32 31.13 28.39 15.40
N GLU A 33 32.31 28.69 14.82
CA GLU A 33 33.58 28.81 15.54
C GLU A 33 33.75 30.11 16.36
N LYS A 34 32.82 31.07 16.26
CA LYS A 34 32.81 32.30 17.08
C LYS A 34 31.77 32.29 18.21
N GLN A 35 30.96 31.23 18.34
CA GLN A 35 29.95 31.09 19.39
C GLN A 35 30.51 30.35 20.62
N PRO A 36 30.00 30.62 21.85
CA PRO A 36 30.38 29.89 23.06
C PRO A 36 30.10 28.38 22.94
N THR A 37 30.91 27.56 23.60
CA THR A 37 30.96 26.08 23.46
C THR A 37 29.61 25.39 23.64
N ASP A 38 28.76 25.92 24.51
CA ASP A 38 27.47 25.30 24.88
C ASP A 38 26.42 25.38 23.74
N VAL A 39 26.51 26.40 22.87
CA VAL A 39 25.58 26.58 21.73
C VAL A 39 26.05 25.79 20.51
N ARG A 40 27.34 25.47 20.41
CA ARG A 40 27.89 24.71 19.28
C ARG A 40 27.34 23.30 19.26
N GLU A 41 27.36 22.61 20.40
CA GLU A 41 26.88 21.23 20.50
C GLU A 41 25.39 21.12 20.17
N GLU A 42 24.56 22.03 20.70
CA GLU A 42 23.11 22.06 20.42
C GLU A 42 22.80 22.35 18.94
N VAL A 43 23.54 23.27 18.32
CA VAL A 43 23.35 23.61 16.90
C VAL A 43 23.88 22.49 16.00
N THR A 44 25.00 21.85 16.34
CA THR A 44 25.48 20.69 15.57
C THR A 44 24.52 19.51 15.66
N ASP A 45 23.97 19.22 16.83
CA ASP A 45 23.03 18.13 17.01
C ASP A 45 21.73 18.37 16.25
N LYS A 46 21.20 19.60 16.30
CA LYS A 46 20.01 19.97 15.53
C LYS A 46 20.25 19.92 14.01
N LEU A 47 21.42 20.35 13.54
CA LEU A 47 21.76 20.30 12.11
C LEU A 47 21.99 18.86 11.60
N ILE A 48 22.59 18.00 12.43
CA ILE A 48 22.76 16.57 12.11
C ILE A 48 21.39 15.89 12.10
N ALA A 49 20.55 16.11 13.12
CA ALA A 49 19.19 15.57 13.18
C ALA A 49 18.36 16.00 11.96
N GLN A 50 18.37 17.30 11.62
CA GLN A 50 17.65 17.83 10.45
C GLN A 50 18.16 17.26 9.13
N ARG A 51 19.48 17.01 9.00
CA ARG A 51 20.05 16.37 7.81
C ARG A 51 19.66 14.90 7.72
N VAL A 52 19.67 14.16 8.83
CA VAL A 52 19.22 12.76 8.88
C VAL A 52 17.74 12.64 8.51
N GLU A 53 16.89 13.54 9.01
CA GLU A 53 15.48 13.61 8.62
C GLU A 53 15.30 13.85 7.11
N SER A 54 16.13 14.71 6.51
CA SER A 54 16.05 15.02 5.06
C SER A 54 16.49 13.88 4.13
N MET A 55 17.22 12.89 4.64
CA MET A 55 17.68 11.71 3.88
C MET A 55 16.79 10.48 4.08
N SER A 56 15.75 10.57 4.93
CA SER A 56 14.78 9.49 5.12
C SER A 56 13.85 9.41 3.92
N TYR A 57 14.24 8.62 2.92
CA TYR A 57 13.37 8.29 1.80
C TYR A 57 12.61 7.00 2.09
N SER A 58 11.28 7.10 2.14
CA SER A 58 10.40 5.94 2.24
C SER A 58 9.60 5.81 0.95
N GLY A 59 9.90 4.79 0.18
CA GLY A 59 9.23 4.51 -1.08
C GLY A 59 9.87 3.30 -1.79
N PRO A 60 9.13 2.62 -2.67
CA PRO A 60 9.62 1.42 -3.36
C PRO A 60 10.72 1.73 -4.38
N ILE A 61 10.89 2.99 -4.78
CA ILE A 61 11.83 3.42 -5.82
C ILE A 61 12.71 4.53 -5.25
N PRO A 62 14.04 4.40 -5.21
CA PRO A 62 14.89 5.45 -4.65
C PRO A 62 14.81 6.75 -5.47
N PRO A 63 15.13 7.91 -4.86
CA PRO A 63 15.15 9.19 -5.53
C PRO A 63 15.94 9.19 -6.86
N PRO A 64 15.55 10.01 -7.86
CA PRO A 64 16.21 10.04 -9.16
C PRO A 64 17.73 10.28 -9.12
N HIS A 65 18.21 11.06 -8.14
CA HIS A 65 19.64 11.31 -7.96
C HIS A 65 20.40 10.04 -7.53
N LEU A 66 19.85 9.26 -6.59
CA LEU A 66 20.41 7.99 -6.14
C LEU A 66 20.35 6.91 -7.23
N LEU A 67 19.27 6.86 -8.03
CA LEU A 67 19.19 5.94 -9.17
C LEU A 67 20.33 6.14 -10.17
N LYS A 68 20.71 7.41 -10.42
CA LYS A 68 21.82 7.75 -11.30
C LYS A 68 23.16 7.30 -10.71
N GLU A 69 23.33 7.41 -9.39
CA GLU A 69 24.52 6.93 -8.67
C GLU A 69 24.60 5.40 -8.71
N PHE A 70 23.49 4.69 -8.46
CA PHE A 70 23.44 3.23 -8.58
C PHE A 70 23.83 2.72 -9.96
N ASN A 71 23.38 3.40 -11.02
CA ASN A 71 23.75 3.02 -12.39
C ASN A 71 25.21 3.35 -12.74
N ALA A 72 25.81 4.33 -12.06
CA ALA A 72 27.22 4.66 -12.21
C ALA A 72 28.12 3.68 -11.44
N SER A 73 27.69 3.20 -10.28
CA SER A 73 28.44 2.24 -9.45
C SER A 73 28.26 0.79 -9.90
N ILE A 74 27.06 0.42 -10.38
CA ILE A 74 26.71 -0.94 -10.80
C ILE A 74 26.14 -0.87 -12.21
N PRO A 75 26.67 -1.66 -13.18
CA PRO A 75 26.09 -1.75 -14.51
C PRO A 75 24.60 -2.13 -14.43
N ASN A 76 23.73 -1.32 -15.05
CA ASN A 76 22.28 -1.48 -15.04
C ASN A 76 21.64 -1.50 -13.63
N GLY A 77 22.30 -0.89 -12.63
CA GLY A 77 21.81 -0.88 -11.24
C GLY A 77 20.42 -0.25 -11.08
N ALA A 78 20.16 0.86 -11.79
CA ALA A 78 18.86 1.52 -11.77
C ALA A 78 17.73 0.62 -12.32
N ASP A 79 17.97 -0.06 -13.46
CA ASP A 79 17.00 -0.98 -14.08
C ASP A 79 16.65 -2.15 -13.15
N ARG A 80 17.64 -2.71 -12.45
CA ARG A 80 17.44 -3.80 -11.50
C ARG A 80 16.57 -3.37 -10.30
N ILE A 81 16.76 -2.15 -9.80
CA ILE A 81 15.94 -1.60 -8.71
C ILE A 81 14.50 -1.35 -9.18
N MET A 82 14.33 -0.77 -10.36
CA MET A 82 12.99 -0.55 -10.94
C MET A 82 12.24 -1.86 -11.15
N LYS A 83 12.90 -2.88 -11.71
CA LYS A 83 12.31 -4.22 -11.87
C LYS A 83 11.95 -4.85 -10.54
N MET A 84 12.77 -4.68 -9.52
CA MET A 84 12.46 -5.18 -8.18
C MET A 84 11.19 -4.50 -7.63
N ALA A 85 11.06 -3.18 -7.77
CA ALA A 85 9.87 -2.44 -7.35
C ALA A 85 8.62 -2.88 -8.13
N GLU A 86 8.72 -3.08 -9.44
CA GLU A 86 7.63 -3.56 -10.29
C GLU A 86 7.19 -4.98 -9.92
N GLN A 87 8.15 -5.88 -9.65
CA GLN A 87 7.87 -7.24 -9.20
C GLN A 87 7.18 -7.25 -7.83
N GLN A 88 7.61 -6.40 -6.89
CA GLN A 88 6.94 -6.26 -5.59
C GLN A 88 5.52 -5.73 -5.73
N SER A 89 5.31 -4.73 -6.60
CA SER A 89 3.97 -4.22 -6.91
C SER A 89 3.08 -5.30 -7.52
N THR A 90 3.60 -6.05 -8.49
CA THR A 90 2.89 -7.14 -9.15
C THR A 90 2.52 -8.24 -8.16
N HIS A 91 3.47 -8.64 -7.31
CA HIS A 91 3.26 -9.63 -6.26
C HIS A 91 2.16 -9.18 -5.28
N ARG A 92 2.18 -7.92 -4.86
CA ARG A 92 1.15 -7.35 -3.99
C ARG A 92 -0.23 -7.36 -4.66
N MET A 93 -0.32 -6.92 -5.92
CA MET A 93 -1.58 -6.98 -6.67
C MET A 93 -2.11 -8.42 -6.81
N ASP A 94 -1.22 -9.39 -7.04
CA ASP A 94 -1.59 -10.80 -7.14
C ASP A 94 -2.11 -11.35 -5.81
N LEU A 95 -1.50 -10.97 -4.68
CA LEU A 95 -1.99 -11.34 -3.35
C LEU A 95 -3.35 -10.69 -3.07
N GLU A 96 -3.52 -9.39 -3.33
CA GLU A 96 -4.78 -8.68 -3.18
C GLU A 96 -5.88 -9.35 -4.01
N LYS A 97 -5.61 -9.71 -5.27
CA LYS A 97 -6.53 -10.44 -6.14
C LYS A 97 -6.89 -11.82 -5.57
N LYS A 98 -5.91 -12.58 -5.08
CA LYS A 98 -6.15 -13.90 -4.47
C LYS A 98 -7.03 -13.79 -3.22
N VAL A 99 -6.79 -12.79 -2.37
CA VAL A 99 -7.60 -12.55 -1.17
C VAL A 99 -9.03 -12.17 -1.54
N VAL A 100 -9.22 -11.23 -2.47
CA VAL A 100 -10.56 -10.82 -2.93
C VAL A 100 -11.31 -12.00 -3.54
N THR A 101 -10.65 -12.79 -4.39
CA THR A 101 -11.28 -13.94 -5.04
C THR A 101 -11.60 -15.06 -4.05
N ALA A 102 -10.73 -15.34 -3.07
CA ALA A 102 -11.01 -16.29 -2.00
C ALA A 102 -12.20 -15.84 -1.16
N ASN A 103 -12.21 -14.60 -0.68
CA ASN A 103 -13.30 -14.05 0.12
C ASN A 103 -14.64 -14.10 -0.63
N ASN A 104 -14.66 -13.78 -1.92
CA ASN A 104 -15.87 -13.83 -2.72
C ASN A 104 -16.40 -15.26 -2.89
N ARG A 105 -15.49 -16.24 -3.08
CA ARG A 105 -15.86 -17.66 -3.15
C ARG A 105 -16.45 -18.14 -1.83
N ASP A 106 -15.82 -17.81 -0.70
CA ASP A 106 -16.29 -18.23 0.63
C ASP A 106 -17.67 -17.62 0.96
N ALA A 107 -17.88 -16.34 0.61
CA ALA A 107 -19.18 -15.70 0.73
C ALA A 107 -20.26 -16.40 -0.11
N LEU A 108 -19.94 -16.72 -1.37
CA LEU A 108 -20.86 -17.41 -2.27
C LEU A 108 -21.18 -18.83 -1.79
N LEU A 109 -20.19 -19.59 -1.32
CA LEU A 109 -20.41 -20.91 -0.73
C LEU A 109 -21.31 -20.81 0.51
N GLY A 110 -21.07 -19.83 1.38
CA GLY A 110 -21.91 -19.58 2.55
C GLY A 110 -23.38 -19.32 2.19
N VAL A 111 -23.64 -18.51 1.16
CA VAL A 111 -25.01 -18.25 0.66
C VAL A 111 -25.65 -19.52 0.08
N ILE A 112 -24.89 -20.33 -0.65
CA ILE A 112 -25.39 -21.60 -1.19
C ILE A 112 -25.80 -22.56 -0.06
N PHE A 113 -24.93 -22.77 0.94
CA PHE A 113 -25.25 -23.64 2.08
C PHE A 113 -26.46 -23.12 2.88
N ALA A 114 -26.53 -21.80 3.11
CA ALA A 114 -27.69 -21.18 3.76
C ALA A 114 -28.98 -21.39 2.95
N GLY A 115 -28.90 -21.33 1.62
CA GLY A 115 -30.02 -21.62 0.71
C GLY A 115 -30.47 -23.07 0.78
N ILE A 116 -29.53 -24.03 0.77
CA ILE A 116 -29.83 -25.46 0.90
C ILE A 116 -30.54 -25.75 2.23
N ILE A 117 -30.02 -25.21 3.35
CA ILE A 117 -30.65 -25.36 4.66
C ILE A 117 -32.06 -24.76 4.66
N GLY A 118 -32.25 -23.60 4.03
CA GLY A 118 -33.56 -22.96 3.91
C GLY A 118 -34.57 -23.83 3.16
N ILE A 119 -34.15 -24.44 2.04
CA ILE A 119 -34.97 -25.37 1.27
C ILE A 119 -35.35 -26.59 2.12
N ILE A 120 -34.40 -27.17 2.86
CA ILE A 120 -34.66 -28.32 3.75
C ILE A 120 -35.69 -27.95 4.82
N ILE A 121 -35.59 -26.75 5.41
CA ILE A 121 -36.54 -26.27 6.41
C ILE A 121 -37.95 -26.13 5.82
N VAL A 122 -38.07 -25.57 4.61
CA VAL A 122 -39.36 -25.41 3.93
C VAL A 122 -39.98 -26.77 3.62
N ILE A 123 -39.21 -27.70 3.05
CA ILE A 123 -39.68 -29.06 2.75
C ILE A 123 -40.07 -29.80 4.02
N GLY A 124 -39.24 -29.72 5.07
CA GLY A 124 -39.52 -30.32 6.37
C GLY A 124 -40.79 -29.75 7.00
N SER A 125 -40.97 -28.43 6.98
CA SER A 125 -42.18 -27.77 7.49
C SER A 125 -43.42 -28.21 6.73
N MET A 126 -43.34 -28.28 5.40
CA MET A 126 -44.43 -28.76 4.54
C MET A 126 -44.80 -30.22 4.84
N PHE A 127 -43.79 -31.08 5.05
CA PHE A 127 -43.99 -32.47 5.42
C PHE A 127 -44.67 -32.60 6.79
N LEU A 128 -44.30 -31.79 7.78
CA LEU A 128 -44.97 -31.79 9.09
C LEU A 128 -46.44 -31.37 8.98
N ILE A 129 -46.74 -30.33 8.20
CA ILE A 129 -48.11 -29.87 7.95
C ILE A 129 -48.94 -30.99 7.30
N TYR A 130 -48.38 -31.68 6.30
CA TYR A 130 -49.05 -32.80 5.63
C TYR A 130 -49.38 -33.96 6.60
N ASN A 131 -48.55 -34.19 7.62
CA ASN A 131 -48.77 -35.20 8.67
C ASN A 131 -49.67 -34.72 9.83
N ASN A 132 -50.53 -33.71 9.60
CA ASN A 132 -51.41 -33.09 10.61
C ASN A 132 -50.70 -32.45 11.81
N LYS A 133 -49.38 -32.21 11.73
CA LYS A 133 -48.57 -31.53 12.76
C LYS A 133 -48.48 -30.03 12.48
N ASN A 134 -49.63 -29.39 12.27
CA ASN A 134 -49.73 -28.00 11.79
C ASN A 134 -49.01 -26.98 12.69
N ILE A 135 -49.18 -27.06 14.01
CA ILE A 135 -48.55 -26.14 14.97
C ILE A 135 -47.02 -26.24 14.91
N GLN A 136 -46.49 -27.45 14.76
CA GLN A 136 -45.05 -27.72 14.71
C GLN A 136 -44.47 -27.24 13.37
N GLY A 137 -45.14 -27.54 12.26
CA GLY A 137 -44.72 -27.08 10.93
C GLY A 137 -44.75 -25.55 10.77
N LEU A 138 -45.82 -24.89 11.23
CA LEU A 138 -45.91 -23.43 11.23
C LEU A 138 -44.88 -22.79 12.18
N GLY A 139 -44.66 -23.38 13.35
CA GLY A 139 -43.67 -22.89 14.31
C GLY A 139 -42.25 -22.88 13.73
N ILE A 140 -41.84 -23.97 13.08
CA ILE A 140 -40.52 -24.06 12.42
C ILE A 140 -40.41 -23.04 11.28
N LEU A 141 -41.45 -22.90 10.46
CA LEU A 141 -41.44 -21.97 9.34
C LEU A 141 -41.29 -20.52 9.81
N LEU A 142 -42.08 -20.09 10.80
CA LEU A 142 -42.01 -18.74 11.36
C LEU A 142 -40.68 -18.48 12.09
N ALA A 143 -40.22 -19.42 12.90
CA ALA A 143 -38.94 -19.30 13.61
C ALA A 143 -37.77 -19.15 12.63
N SER A 144 -37.75 -19.95 11.57
CA SER A 144 -36.71 -19.87 10.54
C SER A 144 -36.73 -18.54 9.79
N ALA A 145 -37.92 -18.02 9.43
CA ALA A 145 -38.05 -16.71 8.79
C ALA A 145 -37.48 -15.59 9.67
N VAL A 146 -37.82 -15.58 10.97
CA VAL A 146 -37.27 -14.62 11.93
C VAL A 146 -35.75 -14.75 12.03
N ALA A 147 -35.22 -15.98 12.07
CA ALA A 147 -33.79 -16.23 12.10
C ALA A 147 -33.08 -15.66 10.85
N TYR A 148 -33.59 -15.95 9.65
CA TYR A 148 -33.02 -15.41 8.40
C TYR A 148 -33.04 -13.88 8.35
N ILE A 149 -34.15 -13.25 8.72
CA ILE A 149 -34.26 -11.78 8.77
C ILE A 149 -33.25 -11.21 9.76
N SER A 150 -33.09 -11.83 10.93
CA SER A 150 -32.14 -11.37 11.96
C SER A 150 -30.69 -11.44 11.48
N VAL A 151 -30.31 -12.53 10.81
CA VAL A 151 -28.97 -12.70 10.23
C VAL A 151 -28.74 -11.68 9.12
N PHE A 152 -29.73 -11.44 8.26
CA PHE A 152 -29.63 -10.46 7.18
C PHE A 152 -29.44 -9.04 7.72
N LYS A 153 -30.24 -8.63 8.72
CA LYS A 153 -30.08 -7.32 9.39
C LYS A 153 -28.70 -7.18 10.03
N LYS A 154 -28.22 -8.22 10.72
CA LYS A 154 -26.88 -8.23 11.32
C LYS A 154 -25.76 -8.22 10.27
N SER A 155 -25.99 -8.82 9.10
CA SER A 155 -25.05 -8.73 7.98
C SER A 155 -24.94 -7.29 7.50
N LYS A 156 -26.07 -6.66 7.18
CA LYS A 156 -26.10 -5.27 6.70
C LYS A 156 -25.48 -4.29 7.70
N ALA A 157 -25.80 -4.42 8.98
CA ALA A 157 -25.21 -3.55 10.02
C ALA A 157 -23.69 -3.69 10.15
N ARG A 158 -23.13 -4.87 9.85
CA ARG A 158 -21.67 -5.04 9.80
C ARG A 158 -21.08 -4.39 8.56
N ASP A 159 -21.76 -4.47 7.42
CA ASP A 159 -21.31 -3.82 6.19
C ASP A 159 -21.27 -2.31 6.38
N ASP A 160 -22.33 -1.72 6.97
CA ASP A 160 -22.39 -0.28 7.26
C ASP A 160 -21.25 0.17 8.21
N LYS A 161 -21.00 -0.57 9.30
CA LYS A 161 -19.90 -0.28 10.25
C LYS A 161 -18.50 -0.36 9.60
N ASN A 162 -18.31 -1.32 8.70
CA ASN A 162 -17.05 -1.47 7.97
C ASN A 162 -16.81 -0.33 6.96
N LEU A 163 -17.87 0.36 6.52
CA LEU A 163 -17.76 1.54 5.66
C LEU A 163 -17.37 2.77 6.50
N GLU A 164 -18.02 2.96 7.66
CA GLU A 164 -17.70 4.06 8.59
C GLU A 164 -16.27 3.99 9.14
N GLU A 165 -15.72 2.79 9.40
CA GLU A 165 -14.34 2.63 9.87
C GLU A 165 -13.28 2.92 8.78
N LYS A 166 -13.68 3.04 7.51
CA LYS A 166 -12.78 3.28 6.37
C LYS A 166 -12.79 4.73 5.87
N GLU A 167 -13.70 5.56 6.38
CA GLU A 167 -13.73 7.01 6.15
C GLU A 167 -12.95 7.77 7.24
#